data_AF-A0A8B9RKT7-F1
#
_entry.id   AF-A0A8B9RKT7-F1
#
_cell.length_a   1.000
_cell.length_b   1.000
_cell.length_c   1.000
_cell.angle_alpha   90.00
_cell.angle_beta   90.00
_cell.angle_gamma   90.00
#
_symmetry.space_group_name_H-M   'P 1'
#
loop_
_entity.id
_entity.type
_entity.pdbx_description
1 polymer ?
#
loop_
_entity_poly.entity_id
_entity_poly.type
_entity_poly.pdbx_seq_one_letter_code
_entity_poly.pdbx_strand_id
1 'polypeptide(L)'
;MVPGTPAAMLPASEAAKIYQTNYVRNSRAIGVLWAIFTILFAIVNVVCFIQPYWIGDGVDTPQAGYFGLFHYCIGNGLSRDLKCYGSFTNFSSIPSGAFKAASFFICTSMVLVLTCIACFALFFFCSTATVYKICGWMQLAAGTCLVLGCLIYPDGWDADEVKRMCGEQTDKYTIGACSVRWAYILAIMGILDALILSFLAFVLGNRQDGLMGEELLGDS
;
A
#
# COMPACT_ATOMS: atom_id res chain seq x y z
N MET A 1 -34.27 -32.14 40.34
CA MET A 1 -34.52 -31.90 38.90
C MET A 1 -35.25 -30.57 38.80
N VAL A 2 -34.57 -29.51 38.34
CA VAL A 2 -35.19 -28.20 38.15
C VAL A 2 -35.89 -28.24 36.77
N PRO A 3 -37.21 -28.00 36.67
CA PRO A 3 -37.94 -28.05 35.41
C PRO A 3 -37.55 -26.87 34.51
N GLY A 4 -37.58 -27.14 33.20
CA GLY A 4 -37.06 -26.30 32.14
C GLY A 4 -37.45 -24.83 32.23
N THR A 5 -36.43 -23.97 32.19
CA THR A 5 -36.57 -22.59 31.76
C THR A 5 -37.01 -22.64 30.29
N PRO A 6 -38.18 -22.09 29.91
CA PRO A 6 -38.46 -21.90 28.50
C PRO A 6 -37.36 -20.98 27.97
N ALA A 7 -36.66 -21.40 26.91
CA ALA A 7 -35.85 -20.48 26.14
C ALA A 7 -36.81 -19.36 25.71
N ALA A 8 -36.71 -18.20 26.35
CA ALA A 8 -37.51 -17.03 26.01
C ALA A 8 -37.11 -16.66 24.57
N MET A 9 -37.86 -17.14 23.59
CA MET A 9 -37.75 -16.69 22.21
C MET A 9 -38.17 -15.23 22.22
N LEU A 10 -37.18 -14.34 22.12
CA LEU A 10 -37.40 -12.92 21.97
C LEU A 10 -38.30 -12.69 20.75
N PRO A 11 -39.31 -11.81 20.82
CA PRO A 11 -40.10 -11.44 19.66
C PRO A 11 -39.16 -10.97 18.53
N ALA A 12 -39.51 -11.31 17.28
CA ALA A 12 -38.62 -11.13 16.13
C ALA A 12 -38.08 -9.68 15.99
N SER A 13 -38.86 -8.68 16.40
CA SER A 13 -38.47 -7.27 16.42
C SER A 13 -37.40 -6.94 17.47
N GLU A 14 -37.41 -7.58 18.65
CA GLU A 14 -36.37 -7.39 19.68
C GLU A 14 -35.08 -8.12 19.31
N ALA A 15 -35.19 -9.32 18.75
CA ALA A 15 -34.05 -10.06 18.21
C ALA A 15 -33.36 -9.27 17.07
N ALA A 16 -34.14 -8.67 16.15
CA ALA A 16 -33.62 -7.83 15.08
C ALA A 16 -32.90 -6.58 15.62
N LYS A 17 -33.47 -5.87 16.60
CA LYS A 17 -32.83 -4.69 17.23
C LYS A 17 -31.50 -5.02 17.92
N ILE A 18 -31.42 -6.15 18.63
CA ILE A 18 -30.19 -6.61 19.28
C ILE A 18 -29.13 -7.00 18.24
N TYR A 19 -29.53 -7.68 17.17
CA TYR A 19 -28.64 -8.02 16.06
C TYR A 19 -28.09 -6.75 15.40
N GLN A 20 -28.97 -5.82 15.03
CA GLN A 20 -28.62 -4.52 14.44
C GLN A 20 -27.64 -3.73 15.32
N THR A 21 -27.87 -3.66 16.63
CA THR A 21 -27.00 -2.91 17.55
C THR A 21 -25.59 -3.52 17.64
N ASN A 22 -25.49 -4.86 17.79
CA ASN A 22 -24.19 -5.55 17.78
C ASN A 22 -23.49 -5.43 16.43
N TYR A 23 -24.27 -5.48 15.34
CA TYR A 23 -23.79 -5.35 13.97
C TYR A 23 -23.16 -3.96 13.73
N VAL A 24 -23.86 -2.89 14.12
CA VAL A 24 -23.36 -1.51 13.99
C VAL A 24 -22.08 -1.32 14.80
N ARG A 25 -22.00 -1.83 16.04
CA ARG A 25 -20.78 -1.74 16.85
C ARG A 25 -19.59 -2.46 16.20
N ASN A 26 -19.81 -3.67 15.69
CA ASN A 26 -18.76 -4.43 15.00
C ASN A 26 -18.33 -3.76 13.69
N SER A 27 -19.27 -3.21 12.92
CA SER A 27 -18.95 -2.49 11.68
C SER A 27 -18.10 -1.24 11.92
N ARG A 28 -18.39 -0.47 12.98
CA ARG A 28 -17.59 0.70 13.38
C ARG A 28 -16.17 0.30 13.79
N ALA A 29 -16.02 -0.80 14.53
CA ALA A 29 -14.68 -1.30 14.89
C ALA A 29 -13.86 -1.70 13.66
N ILE A 30 -14.48 -2.37 12.67
CA ILE A 30 -13.81 -2.72 11.40
C ILE A 30 -13.46 -1.45 10.62
N GLY A 31 -14.34 -0.43 10.60
CA GLY A 31 -14.05 0.86 9.97
C GLY A 31 -12.86 1.59 10.58
N VAL A 32 -12.74 1.60 11.92
CA VAL A 32 -11.57 2.16 12.62
C VAL A 32 -10.30 1.39 12.28
N LEU A 33 -10.36 0.05 12.28
CA LEU A 33 -9.22 -0.79 11.91
C LEU A 33 -8.77 -0.51 10.46
N TRP A 34 -9.71 -0.39 9.55
CA TRP A 34 -9.45 -0.03 8.16
C TRP A 34 -8.80 1.35 8.02
N ALA A 35 -9.26 2.35 8.79
CA ALA A 35 -8.65 3.67 8.81
C ALA A 35 -7.20 3.64 9.31
N ILE A 36 -6.92 2.87 10.37
CA ILE A 36 -5.56 2.70 10.91
C ILE A 36 -4.64 2.06 9.86
N PHE A 37 -5.06 0.94 9.26
CA PHE A 37 -4.27 0.30 8.20
C PHE A 37 -4.07 1.21 6.99
N THR A 38 -5.07 2.02 6.62
CA THR A 38 -4.93 2.99 5.51
C THR A 38 -3.84 4.03 5.80
N ILE A 39 -3.75 4.52 7.05
CA ILE A 39 -2.69 5.45 7.47
C ILE A 39 -1.32 4.77 7.45
N LEU A 40 -1.23 3.54 7.95
CA LEU A 40 0.01 2.76 7.90
C LEU A 40 0.46 2.51 6.46
N PHE A 41 -0.47 2.16 5.58
CA PHE A 41 -0.20 1.98 4.15
C PHE A 41 0.32 3.26 3.49
N ALA A 42 -0.23 4.42 3.85
CA ALA A 42 0.24 5.70 3.34
C ALA A 42 1.68 5.99 3.78
N ILE A 43 2.00 5.73 5.04
CA ILE A 43 3.37 5.87 5.57
C ILE A 43 4.32 4.95 4.80
N VAL A 44 3.95 3.68 4.59
CA VAL A 44 4.74 2.73 3.81
C VAL A 44 4.97 3.24 2.38
N ASN A 45 3.93 3.72 1.69
CA ASN A 45 4.08 4.27 0.33
C ASN A 45 5.03 5.47 0.26
N VAL A 46 4.89 6.41 1.20
CA VAL A 46 5.76 7.60 1.28
C VAL A 46 7.21 7.18 1.55
N VAL A 47 7.42 6.25 2.49
CA VAL A 47 8.74 5.71 2.83
C VAL A 47 9.35 4.99 1.63
N CYS A 48 8.62 4.09 0.98
CA CYS A 48 9.08 3.37 -0.20
C CYS A 48 9.41 4.31 -1.36
N PHE A 49 8.65 5.40 -1.54
CA PHE A 49 8.91 6.38 -2.59
C PHE A 49 10.18 7.21 -2.34
N ILE A 50 10.36 7.70 -1.11
CA ILE A 50 11.45 8.64 -0.78
C ILE A 50 12.78 7.91 -0.50
N GLN A 51 12.73 6.75 0.13
CA GLN A 51 13.92 6.11 0.67
C GLN A 51 14.74 5.41 -0.43
N PRO A 52 16.05 5.70 -0.54
CA PRO A 52 16.89 5.17 -1.60
C PRO A 52 17.44 3.76 -1.31
N TYR A 53 16.79 3.01 -0.42
CA TYR A 53 17.26 1.71 0.06
C TYR A 53 16.43 0.56 -0.53
N TRP A 54 16.36 0.52 -1.86
CA TRP A 54 15.70 -0.57 -2.58
C TRP A 54 16.67 -1.70 -2.88
N ILE A 55 17.83 -1.35 -3.44
CA ILE A 55 18.97 -2.25 -3.61
C ILE A 55 20.23 -1.55 -3.10
N GLY A 56 21.25 -2.30 -2.73
CA GLY A 56 22.54 -1.70 -2.45
C GLY A 56 23.67 -2.70 -2.35
N ASP A 57 24.79 -2.20 -1.82
CA ASP A 57 26.01 -2.96 -1.67
C ASP A 57 25.81 -4.24 -0.86
N GLY A 58 26.60 -5.24 -1.20
CA GLY A 58 26.65 -6.56 -0.57
C GLY A 58 28.05 -6.84 -0.03
N VAL A 59 28.28 -8.03 0.52
CA VAL A 59 29.61 -8.41 1.03
C VAL A 59 30.64 -8.49 -0.10
N ASP A 60 30.19 -8.90 -1.29
CA ASP A 60 31.05 -9.17 -2.45
C ASP A 60 31.09 -8.00 -3.46
N THR A 61 30.47 -6.85 -3.15
CA THR A 61 30.44 -5.72 -4.09
C THR A 61 31.75 -4.93 -4.09
N PRO A 62 32.26 -4.54 -5.28
CA PRO A 62 33.50 -3.78 -5.40
C PRO A 62 33.40 -2.34 -4.86
N GLN A 63 32.19 -1.76 -4.79
CA GLN A 63 31.95 -0.39 -4.34
C GLN A 63 30.73 -0.34 -3.43
N ALA A 64 30.80 0.46 -2.36
CA ALA A 64 29.67 0.71 -1.48
C ALA A 64 28.66 1.67 -2.15
N GLY A 65 27.37 1.46 -1.93
CA GLY A 65 26.35 2.31 -2.53
C GLY A 65 24.95 1.73 -2.40
N TYR A 66 23.96 2.53 -2.77
CA TYR A 66 22.56 2.13 -2.73
C TYR A 66 21.76 2.86 -3.80
N PHE A 67 20.75 2.19 -4.31
CA PHE A 67 19.81 2.73 -5.29
C PHE A 67 18.40 2.66 -4.75
N GLY A 68 17.68 3.77 -4.93
CA GLY A 68 16.23 3.85 -4.87
C GLY A 68 15.60 3.97 -6.25
N LEU A 69 14.37 4.47 -6.24
CA LEU A 69 13.58 4.67 -7.45
C LEU A 69 14.14 5.75 -8.38
N PHE A 70 14.49 6.91 -7.83
CA PHE A 70 15.00 8.06 -8.58
C PHE A 70 16.29 8.65 -7.99
N HIS A 71 16.67 8.26 -6.78
CA HIS A 71 17.85 8.75 -6.08
C HIS A 71 18.77 7.57 -5.76
N TYR A 72 20.06 7.73 -6.01
CA TYR A 72 21.07 6.71 -5.78
C TYR A 72 22.39 7.33 -5.36
N CYS A 73 23.18 6.60 -4.59
CA CYS A 73 24.50 7.05 -4.14
C CYS A 73 25.52 5.94 -4.36
N ILE A 74 26.65 6.29 -4.97
CA ILE A 74 27.73 5.35 -5.31
C ILE A 74 29.05 5.87 -4.73
N GLY A 75 29.81 4.98 -4.12
CA GLY A 75 31.15 5.24 -3.59
C GLY A 75 32.21 5.14 -4.67
N ASN A 76 33.27 5.95 -4.55
CA ASN A 76 34.30 6.03 -5.59
C ASN A 76 35.43 4.97 -5.42
N GLY A 77 35.24 3.97 -4.56
CA GLY A 77 36.20 2.87 -4.27
C GLY A 77 37.45 3.27 -3.47
N LEU A 78 37.91 4.53 -3.57
CA LEU A 78 39.12 5.03 -2.91
C LEU A 78 38.87 5.69 -1.54
N SER A 79 37.73 6.39 -1.39
CA SER A 79 37.31 7.07 -0.17
C SER A 79 35.92 6.57 0.25
N ARG A 80 35.61 6.66 1.54
CA ARG A 80 34.28 6.36 2.11
C ARG A 80 33.19 7.37 1.71
N ASP A 81 33.52 8.34 0.86
CA ASP A 81 32.59 9.36 0.42
C ASP A 81 31.66 8.79 -0.67
N LEU A 82 30.36 8.90 -0.41
CA LEU A 82 29.30 8.53 -1.33
C LEU A 82 28.89 9.76 -2.13
N LYS A 83 28.92 9.65 -3.47
CA LYS A 83 28.35 10.69 -4.35
C LYS A 83 26.92 10.32 -4.70
N CYS A 84 26.00 11.20 -4.33
CA CYS A 84 24.57 11.02 -4.57
C CYS A 84 24.12 11.74 -5.84
N TYR A 85 23.28 11.06 -6.61
CA TYR A 85 22.76 11.50 -7.89
C TYR A 85 21.26 11.20 -7.97
N GLY A 86 20.61 11.85 -8.93
CA GLY A 86 19.20 11.64 -9.20
C GLY A 86 18.30 12.58 -8.42
N SER A 87 17.29 13.10 -9.11
CA SER A 87 16.20 13.86 -8.51
C SER A 87 14.93 13.57 -9.29
N PHE A 88 13.80 13.47 -8.60
CA PHE A 88 12.50 13.26 -9.25
C PHE A 88 12.15 14.35 -10.27
N THR A 89 12.68 15.56 -10.13
CA THR A 89 12.44 16.67 -11.06
C THR A 89 13.30 16.60 -12.33
N ASN A 90 14.43 15.89 -12.27
CA ASN A 90 15.39 15.76 -13.38
C ASN A 90 15.40 14.34 -13.91
N PHE A 91 14.36 13.97 -14.67
CA PHE A 91 14.21 12.62 -15.24
C PHE A 91 15.35 12.18 -16.17
N SER A 92 16.18 13.10 -16.68
CA SER A 92 17.38 12.77 -17.45
C SER A 92 18.49 12.15 -16.60
N SER A 93 18.50 12.40 -15.29
CA SER A 93 19.53 11.90 -14.35
C SER A 93 19.29 10.47 -13.85
N ILE A 94 18.15 9.86 -14.20
CA ILE A 94 17.80 8.50 -13.79
C ILE A 94 18.32 7.51 -14.84
N PRO A 95 19.09 6.48 -14.43
CA PRO A 95 19.92 5.70 -15.35
C PRO A 95 19.14 4.78 -16.30
N SER A 96 17.98 4.25 -15.87
CA SER A 96 17.15 3.37 -16.70
C SER A 96 15.75 3.92 -16.92
N GLY A 97 15.18 3.66 -18.10
CA GLY A 97 13.76 3.90 -18.39
C GLY A 97 12.84 3.11 -17.45
N ALA A 98 13.25 1.91 -17.02
CA ALA A 98 12.49 1.09 -16.07
C ALA A 98 12.39 1.77 -14.69
N PHE A 99 13.49 2.35 -14.18
CA PHE A 99 13.45 3.11 -12.92
C PHE A 99 12.55 4.35 -12.99
N LYS A 100 12.50 5.02 -14.15
CA LYS A 100 11.58 6.15 -14.39
C LYS A 100 10.12 5.68 -14.33
N ALA A 101 9.81 4.58 -15.01
CA ALA A 101 8.46 3.99 -15.00
C ALA A 101 8.06 3.49 -13.60
N ALA A 102 8.96 2.77 -12.89
CA ALA A 102 8.74 2.33 -11.52
C ALA A 102 8.48 3.50 -10.57
N SER A 103 9.28 4.58 -10.68
CA SER A 103 9.08 5.82 -9.91
C SER A 103 7.69 6.43 -10.15
N PHE A 104 7.24 6.45 -11.41
CA PHE A 104 5.92 6.98 -11.77
C PHE A 104 4.77 6.18 -11.15
N PHE A 105 4.81 4.84 -11.26
CA PHE A 105 3.77 3.99 -10.69
C PHE A 105 3.72 4.07 -9.16
N ILE A 106 4.88 4.06 -8.50
CA ILE A 106 4.92 4.14 -7.02
C ILE A 106 4.51 5.54 -6.53
N CYS A 107 4.88 6.61 -7.25
CA CYS A 107 4.38 7.96 -6.98
C CYS A 107 2.86 8.02 -7.12
N THR A 108 2.31 7.42 -8.18
CA THR A 108 0.86 7.34 -8.41
C THR A 108 0.16 6.59 -7.27
N SER A 109 0.72 5.46 -6.82
CA SER A 109 0.23 4.73 -5.64
C SER A 109 0.20 5.63 -4.40
N MET A 110 1.31 6.31 -4.11
CA MET A 110 1.41 7.23 -2.96
C MET A 110 0.33 8.32 -3.02
N VAL A 111 0.17 8.99 -4.17
CA VAL A 111 -0.83 10.05 -4.35
C VAL A 111 -2.25 9.52 -4.18
N LEU A 112 -2.57 8.34 -4.73
CA LEU A 112 -3.88 7.71 -4.58
C LEU A 112 -4.21 7.43 -3.10
N VAL A 113 -3.25 6.92 -2.33
CA VAL A 113 -3.46 6.61 -0.90
C VAL A 113 -3.59 7.89 -0.07
N LEU A 114 -2.77 8.91 -0.33
CA LEU A 114 -2.90 10.21 0.34
C LEU A 114 -4.25 10.86 0.04
N THR A 115 -4.72 10.75 -1.20
CA THR A 115 -6.05 11.21 -1.59
C THR A 115 -7.14 10.39 -0.89
N CYS A 116 -6.95 9.07 -0.73
CA CYS A 116 -7.88 8.21 0.02
C CYS A 116 -8.01 8.65 1.50
N ILE A 117 -6.91 9.08 2.14
CA ILE A 117 -6.97 9.66 3.49
C ILE A 117 -7.74 10.98 3.48
N ALA A 118 -7.49 11.85 2.49
CA ALA A 118 -8.24 13.11 2.35
C ALA A 118 -9.75 12.86 2.14
N CYS A 119 -10.12 11.78 1.44
CA CYS A 119 -11.51 11.34 1.29
C CYS A 119 -12.18 10.99 2.63
N PHE A 120 -11.45 10.77 3.73
CA PHE A 120 -12.08 10.58 5.04
C PHE A 120 -12.80 11.86 5.50
N ALA A 121 -12.37 13.04 5.06
CA ALA A 121 -13.11 14.28 5.29
C ALA A 121 -14.47 14.31 4.56
N LEU A 122 -14.66 13.49 3.51
CA LEU A 122 -15.93 13.41 2.78
C LEU A 122 -17.00 12.58 3.51
N PHE A 123 -16.65 11.85 4.58
CA PHE A 123 -17.64 11.18 5.43
C PHE A 123 -18.66 12.14 6.05
N PHE A 124 -18.37 13.45 6.11
CA PHE A 124 -19.31 14.46 6.59
C PHE A 124 -20.38 14.87 5.54
N PHE A 125 -20.12 14.67 4.25
CA PHE A 125 -20.96 15.19 3.16
C PHE A 125 -21.57 14.10 2.27
N CYS A 126 -20.94 12.93 2.18
CA CYS A 126 -21.39 11.81 1.34
C CYS A 126 -21.86 10.63 2.18
N SER A 127 -22.66 9.74 1.58
CA SER A 127 -23.04 8.50 2.27
C SER A 127 -21.79 7.66 2.57
N THR A 128 -21.73 7.13 3.79
CA THR A 128 -20.62 6.30 4.27
C THR A 128 -20.34 5.12 3.34
N ALA A 129 -21.39 4.54 2.74
CA ALA A 129 -21.26 3.44 1.78
C ALA A 129 -20.53 3.85 0.49
N THR A 130 -20.87 5.01 -0.07
CA THR A 130 -20.22 5.53 -1.29
C THR A 130 -18.76 5.87 -1.02
N VAL A 131 -18.45 6.49 0.12
CA VAL A 131 -17.07 6.82 0.50
C VAL A 131 -16.23 5.54 0.60
N TYR A 132 -16.71 4.50 1.30
CA TYR A 132 -15.97 3.24 1.40
C TYR A 132 -15.73 2.59 0.04
N LYS A 133 -16.70 2.59 -0.88
CA LYS A 133 -16.51 2.03 -2.22
C LYS A 133 -15.49 2.81 -3.05
N ILE A 134 -15.56 4.15 -3.03
CA ILE A 134 -14.58 5.00 -3.72
C ILE A 134 -13.18 4.75 -3.18
N CYS A 135 -13.03 4.78 -1.85
CA CYS A 135 -11.75 4.49 -1.19
C CYS A 135 -11.24 3.08 -1.50
N GLY A 136 -12.14 2.07 -1.56
CA GLY A 136 -11.79 0.71 -1.95
C GLY A 136 -11.21 0.62 -3.37
N TRP A 137 -11.85 1.28 -4.35
CA TRP A 137 -11.30 1.37 -5.71
C TRP A 137 -9.96 2.08 -5.77
N MET A 138 -9.80 3.18 -5.01
CA MET A 138 -8.53 3.90 -4.94
C MET A 138 -7.42 3.05 -4.32
N GLN A 139 -7.72 2.29 -3.27
CA GLN A 139 -6.77 1.36 -2.62
C GLN A 139 -6.39 0.21 -3.55
N LEU A 140 -7.35 -0.34 -4.31
CA LEU A 140 -7.08 -1.36 -5.32
C LEU A 140 -6.19 -0.83 -6.46
N ALA A 141 -6.46 0.39 -6.94
CA ALA A 141 -5.65 1.05 -7.96
C ALA A 141 -4.24 1.35 -7.44
N ALA A 142 -4.10 1.81 -6.19
CA ALA A 142 -2.82 2.02 -5.54
C ALA A 142 -2.02 0.71 -5.42
N GLY A 143 -2.63 -0.36 -4.90
CA GLY A 143 -2.02 -1.68 -4.83
C GLY A 143 -1.56 -2.21 -6.19
N THR A 144 -2.36 -2.01 -7.23
CA THR A 144 -1.99 -2.36 -8.62
C THR A 144 -0.77 -1.58 -9.11
N CYS A 145 -0.73 -0.26 -8.84
CA CYS A 145 0.43 0.57 -9.19
C CYS A 145 1.69 0.13 -8.42
N LEU A 146 1.56 -0.25 -7.15
CA LEU A 146 2.66 -0.75 -6.34
C LEU A 146 3.20 -2.09 -6.87
N VAL A 147 2.31 -3.01 -7.29
CA VAL A 147 2.68 -4.26 -7.99
C VAL A 147 3.48 -3.95 -9.26
N LEU A 148 2.96 -3.07 -10.12
CA LEU A 148 3.64 -2.70 -11.36
C LEU A 148 5.01 -2.08 -11.09
N GLY A 149 5.11 -1.18 -10.12
CA GLY A 149 6.37 -0.59 -9.69
C GLY A 149 7.40 -1.64 -9.25
N CYS A 150 6.99 -2.58 -8.41
CA CYS A 150 7.86 -3.68 -7.95
C CYS A 150 8.24 -4.65 -9.07
N LEU A 151 7.37 -4.90 -10.04
CA LEU A 151 7.68 -5.78 -11.18
C LEU A 151 8.60 -5.11 -12.21
N ILE A 152 8.45 -3.81 -12.42
CA ILE A 152 9.25 -3.03 -13.38
C ILE A 152 10.64 -2.71 -12.81
N TYR A 153 10.76 -2.49 -11.50
CA TYR A 153 12.02 -2.07 -10.89
C TYR A 153 13.21 -3.01 -11.20
N PRO A 154 13.08 -4.35 -11.15
CA PRO A 154 14.16 -5.28 -11.54
C PRO A 154 14.58 -5.24 -13.01
N ASP A 155 13.73 -4.72 -13.91
CA ASP A 155 14.08 -4.54 -15.32
C ASP A 155 15.12 -3.42 -15.51
N GLY A 156 15.28 -2.53 -14.52
CA GLY A 156 16.28 -1.46 -14.55
C GLY A 156 17.66 -1.85 -14.02
N TRP A 157 17.85 -3.10 -13.58
CA TRP A 157 19.12 -3.55 -13.01
C TRP A 157 20.23 -3.73 -14.04
N ASP A 158 19.88 -3.76 -15.32
CA ASP A 158 20.83 -3.85 -16.45
C ASP A 158 21.57 -2.55 -16.76
N ALA A 159 21.23 -1.45 -16.09
CA ALA A 159 21.86 -0.15 -16.26
C ALA A 159 23.35 -0.17 -15.88
N ASP A 160 24.16 0.59 -16.62
CA ASP A 160 25.61 0.64 -16.45
C ASP A 160 26.02 1.06 -15.04
N GLU A 161 25.28 1.99 -14.42
CA GLU A 161 25.52 2.42 -13.03
C GLU A 161 25.29 1.29 -12.02
N VAL A 162 24.28 0.44 -12.27
CA VAL A 162 23.97 -0.70 -11.39
C VAL A 162 25.01 -1.79 -11.60
N LYS A 163 25.34 -2.15 -12.85
CA LYS A 163 26.40 -3.11 -13.18
C LYS A 163 27.75 -2.70 -12.61
N ARG A 164 28.10 -1.42 -12.66
CA ARG A 164 29.34 -0.90 -12.06
C ARG A 164 29.43 -1.15 -10.55
N MET A 165 28.30 -1.11 -9.83
CA MET A 165 28.27 -1.38 -8.39
C MET A 165 28.10 -2.88 -8.08
N CYS A 166 27.27 -3.58 -8.83
CA CYS A 166 26.80 -4.94 -8.56
C CYS A 166 27.57 -6.03 -9.32
N GLY A 167 28.45 -5.64 -10.25
CA GLY A 167 29.23 -6.51 -11.12
C GLY A 167 28.66 -6.63 -12.53
N GLU A 168 29.52 -6.97 -13.49
CA GLU A 168 29.14 -7.15 -14.90
C GLU A 168 28.18 -8.33 -15.14
N GLN A 169 28.09 -9.26 -14.19
CA GLN A 169 27.12 -10.37 -14.22
C GLN A 169 25.68 -9.94 -13.90
N THR A 170 25.45 -8.68 -13.50
CA THR A 170 24.12 -8.15 -13.25
C THR A 170 23.38 -7.95 -14.56
N ASP A 171 22.16 -8.47 -14.63
CA ASP A 171 21.26 -8.33 -15.77
C ASP A 171 19.81 -8.15 -15.24
N LYS A 172 18.84 -8.04 -16.14
CA LYS A 172 17.42 -7.91 -15.80
C LYS A 172 16.99 -9.06 -14.88
N TYR A 173 16.41 -8.72 -13.72
CA TYR A 173 16.03 -9.68 -12.67
C TYR A 173 17.18 -10.48 -12.03
N THR A 174 18.44 -10.21 -12.35
CA THR A 174 19.62 -10.84 -11.75
C THR A 174 20.53 -9.78 -11.13
N ILE A 175 20.45 -9.62 -9.81
CA ILE A 175 21.06 -8.50 -9.08
C ILE A 175 22.60 -8.58 -8.94
N GLY A 176 23.24 -9.68 -9.35
CA GLY A 176 24.68 -9.89 -9.22
C GLY A 176 25.15 -9.96 -7.76
N ALA A 177 26.19 -9.21 -7.40
CA ALA A 177 26.78 -9.18 -6.06
C ALA A 177 26.03 -8.26 -5.06
N CYS A 178 25.07 -7.47 -5.55
CA CYS A 178 24.28 -6.56 -4.71
C CYS A 178 23.19 -7.30 -3.92
N SER A 179 22.67 -6.64 -2.88
CA SER A 179 21.61 -7.17 -2.04
C SER A 179 20.34 -6.31 -2.13
N VAL A 180 19.18 -6.98 -2.03
CA VAL A 180 17.88 -6.31 -1.87
C VAL A 180 17.80 -5.72 -0.47
N ARG A 181 17.33 -4.48 -0.37
CA ARG A 181 17.21 -3.75 0.89
C ARG A 181 15.76 -3.65 1.35
N TRP A 182 15.59 -3.17 2.58
CA TRP A 182 14.33 -3.18 3.31
C TRP A 182 13.19 -2.41 2.62
N ALA A 183 13.47 -1.34 1.86
CA ALA A 183 12.40 -0.56 1.22
C ALA A 183 11.66 -1.37 0.14
N TYR A 184 12.37 -2.25 -0.58
CA TYR A 184 11.76 -3.17 -1.54
C TYR A 184 10.87 -4.22 -0.85
N ILE A 185 11.32 -4.73 0.30
CA ILE A 185 10.54 -5.69 1.11
C ILE A 185 9.27 -5.03 1.67
N LEU A 186 9.38 -3.78 2.17
CA LEU A 186 8.23 -3.00 2.61
C LEU A 186 7.22 -2.78 1.48
N ALA A 187 7.69 -2.51 0.25
CA ALA A 187 6.80 -2.33 -0.91
C ALA A 187 6.02 -3.62 -1.21
N ILE A 188 6.66 -4.80 -1.14
CA ILE A 188 5.98 -6.09 -1.30
C ILE A 188 4.93 -6.32 -0.19
N MET A 189 5.27 -6.03 1.06
CA MET A 189 4.29 -6.13 2.17
C MET A 189 3.13 -5.15 1.99
N GLY A 190 3.39 -3.95 1.47
CA GLY A 190 2.37 -2.96 1.13
C GLY A 190 1.36 -3.47 0.09
N ILE A 191 1.77 -4.33 -0.84
CA ILE A 191 0.83 -4.93 -1.81
C ILE A 191 -0.22 -5.78 -1.09
N LEU A 192 0.20 -6.60 -0.12
CA LEU A 192 -0.72 -7.44 0.65
C LEU A 192 -1.69 -6.58 1.48
N ASP A 193 -1.17 -5.52 2.11
CA ASP A 193 -1.97 -4.58 2.88
C ASP A 193 -3.00 -3.87 2.00
N ALA A 194 -2.62 -3.42 0.80
CA ALA A 194 -3.53 -2.80 -0.16
C ALA A 194 -4.70 -3.73 -0.56
N LEU A 195 -4.43 -5.02 -0.76
CA LEU A 195 -5.46 -6.01 -1.08
C LEU A 195 -6.44 -6.20 0.09
N ILE A 196 -5.92 -6.31 1.31
CA ILE A 196 -6.73 -6.44 2.53
C ILE A 196 -7.60 -5.19 2.72
N LEU A 197 -6.99 -4.00 2.59
CA LEU A 197 -7.68 -2.71 2.71
C LEU A 197 -8.81 -2.56 1.69
N SER A 198 -8.53 -2.85 0.41
CA SER A 198 -9.54 -2.83 -0.66
C SER A 198 -10.69 -3.78 -0.35
N PHE A 199 -10.39 -5.02 0.06
CA PHE A 199 -11.43 -6.00 0.41
C PHE A 199 -12.30 -5.53 1.58
N LEU A 200 -11.67 -5.03 2.66
CA LEU A 200 -12.37 -4.49 3.83
C LEU A 200 -13.25 -3.29 3.44
N ALA A 201 -12.76 -2.39 2.58
CA ALA A 201 -13.52 -1.24 2.11
C ALA A 201 -14.79 -1.67 1.35
N PHE A 202 -14.69 -2.64 0.43
CA PHE A 202 -15.87 -3.14 -0.28
C PHE A 202 -16.85 -3.86 0.64
N VAL A 203 -16.35 -4.66 1.58
CA VAL A 203 -17.20 -5.33 2.57
C VAL A 203 -17.93 -4.29 3.42
N LEU A 204 -17.25 -3.27 3.92
CA LEU A 204 -17.87 -2.20 4.71
C LEU A 204 -18.88 -1.39 3.89
N GLY A 205 -18.55 -1.04 2.65
CA GLY A 205 -19.44 -0.31 1.74
C GLY A 205 -20.72 -1.08 1.45
N ASN A 206 -20.60 -2.36 1.08
CA ASN A 206 -21.77 -3.21 0.78
C ASN A 206 -22.63 -3.49 2.02
N ARG A 207 -22.01 -3.62 3.20
CA ARG A 207 -22.74 -3.78 4.46
C ARG A 207 -23.54 -2.54 4.83
N GLN A 208 -22.99 -1.36 4.57
CA GLN A 208 -23.67 -0.09 4.85
C GLN A 208 -24.88 0.14 3.93
N ASP A 209 -24.81 -0.29 2.67
CA ASP A 209 -25.97 -0.25 1.76
C ASP A 209 -27.11 -1.16 2.24
N GLY A 210 -26.77 -2.36 2.72
CA GLY A 210 -27.76 -3.31 3.23
C GLY A 210 -28.53 -2.77 4.44
N LEU A 211 -27.84 -2.08 5.36
CA LEU A 211 -28.46 -1.43 6.51
C LEU A 211 -29.45 -0.34 6.10
N MET A 212 -29.05 0.54 5.18
CA MET A 212 -29.94 1.60 4.68
C MET A 212 -31.18 1.04 3.97
N GLY A 213 -31.05 -0.09 3.26
CA GLY A 213 -32.19 -0.74 2.62
C GLY A 213 -33.20 -1.31 3.62
N GLU A 214 -32.72 -1.88 4.73
CA GLU A 214 -33.59 -2.44 5.78
C GLU A 214 -34.33 -1.35 6.57
N GLU A 215 -33.68 -0.21 6.86
CA GLU A 215 -34.34 0.95 7.49
C GLU A 215 -35.49 1.50 6.65
N LEU A 216 -35.30 1.64 5.33
CA LEU A 216 -36.33 2.13 4.41
C LEU A 216 -37.55 1.19 4.29
N LEU A 217 -37.33 -0.13 4.39
CA LEU A 217 -38.40 -1.12 4.33
C LEU A 217 -39.12 -1.31 5.68
N GLY A 218 -38.46 -0.98 6.80
CA GLY A 218 -39.07 -1.03 8.13
C GLY A 218 -40.01 0.14 8.43
N ASP A 219 -39.83 1.28 7.75
CA ASP A 219 -40.63 2.50 7.91
C ASP A 219 -41.85 2.58 6.95
N SER A 220 -42.02 1.62 6.04
CA SER A 220 -43.14 1.52 5.07
C SER A 220 -44.19 0.50 5.48
#